data_AF-A0A930N1A4-F1
#
_entry.id   AF-A0A930N1A4-F1
#
_cell.length_a   1.000
_cell.length_b   1.000
_cell.length_c   1.000
_cell.angle_alpha   90.00
_cell.angle_beta   90.00
_cell.angle_gamma   90.00
#
_symmetry.space_group_name_H-M   'P 1'
#
loop_
_entity.id
_entity.type
_entity.pdbx_description
1 polymer ?
#
loop_
_entity_poly.entity_id
_entity_poly.type
_entity_poly.pdbx_seq_one_letter_code
_entity_poly.pdbx_strand_id
1 'polypeptide(L)'
;LSFEEIKAYIQQKRSSQITDLIQKVRREPAESHEKAQILLQVLLYLFSDPSRLFRINQVTEKVDSLKKYLKEANLKSIFKEIFEHPDTSVGALRYLSCIAGDEDNVNKLPFTQDEIETIKETLFLRYVEESKPIDLITCYNLWKLAHINTGPQPNVGMCHPKMDKKMKQIIVENIESLIPIFIEKYREDERRYKLLYPKAIWNLDADRKNPAIGYFPEFIFGLDGDSSPIIREFQEFLRKRLESEEPLITFEFKYITPANVWWKKSS
;
A
#
# COMPACT_ATOMS: atom_id res chain seq x y z
N LEU A 1 -26.34 1.98 -16.81
CA LEU A 1 -25.01 2.28 -17.36
C LEU A 1 -24.08 1.15 -16.99
N SER A 2 -23.27 0.68 -17.93
CA SER A 2 -22.20 -0.29 -17.67
C SER A 2 -21.09 0.33 -16.82
N PHE A 3 -20.18 -0.50 -16.30
CA PHE A 3 -19.00 -0.02 -15.59
C PHE A 3 -18.14 0.92 -16.47
N GLU A 4 -17.92 0.58 -17.74
CA GLU A 4 -17.13 1.39 -18.68
C GLU A 4 -17.77 2.76 -18.96
N GLU A 5 -19.09 2.83 -19.10
CA GLU A 5 -19.80 4.10 -19.29
C GLU A 5 -19.65 5.01 -18.06
N ILE A 6 -19.74 4.43 -16.85
CA ILE A 6 -19.56 5.18 -15.60
C ILE A 6 -18.11 5.63 -15.45
N LYS A 7 -17.14 4.77 -15.76
CA LYS A 7 -15.72 5.10 -15.74
C LYS A 7 -15.40 6.29 -16.64
N ALA A 8 -15.88 6.27 -17.90
CA ALA A 8 -15.70 7.39 -18.82
C ALA A 8 -16.30 8.70 -18.28
N TYR A 9 -17.46 8.62 -17.63
CA TYR A 9 -18.07 9.77 -16.96
C TYR A 9 -17.24 10.28 -15.76
N ILE A 10 -16.64 9.38 -14.97
CA ILE A 10 -15.78 9.72 -13.83
C ILE A 10 -14.53 10.46 -14.29
N GLN A 11 -13.91 10.01 -15.39
CA GLN A 11 -12.71 10.62 -15.96
C GLN A 11 -12.92 12.09 -16.39
N GLN A 12 -14.16 12.50 -16.65
CA GLN A 12 -14.52 13.88 -16.99
C GLN A 12 -14.72 14.79 -15.76
N LYS A 13 -14.64 14.26 -14.54
CA LYS A 13 -14.91 15.01 -13.31
C LYS A 13 -13.65 15.61 -12.70
N ARG A 14 -13.79 16.77 -12.06
CA ARG A 14 -12.73 17.38 -11.25
C ARG A 14 -12.57 16.62 -9.94
N SER A 15 -11.36 16.61 -9.36
CA SER A 15 -11.06 15.92 -8.11
C SER A 15 -12.01 16.27 -6.96
N SER A 16 -12.44 17.53 -6.85
CA SER A 16 -13.41 17.99 -5.84
C SER A 16 -14.78 17.34 -5.95
N GLN A 17 -15.22 17.00 -7.17
CA GLN A 17 -16.52 16.36 -7.43
C GLN A 17 -16.50 14.87 -7.15
N ILE A 18 -15.31 14.26 -7.07
CA ILE A 18 -15.18 12.82 -6.84
C ILE A 18 -15.55 12.44 -5.40
N THR A 19 -15.28 13.29 -4.41
CA THR A 19 -15.70 13.02 -3.02
C THR A 19 -17.21 12.91 -2.91
N ASP A 20 -17.94 13.82 -3.56
CA ASP A 20 -19.40 13.76 -3.64
C ASP A 20 -19.87 12.52 -4.39
N LEU A 21 -19.18 12.16 -5.46
CA LEU A 21 -19.48 10.95 -6.22
C LEU A 21 -19.32 9.69 -5.37
N ILE A 22 -18.25 9.57 -4.58
CA ILE A 22 -18.04 8.45 -3.66
C ILE A 22 -19.23 8.34 -2.70
N GLN A 23 -19.69 9.47 -2.14
CA GLN A 23 -20.86 9.47 -1.26
C GLN A 23 -22.16 9.07 -1.98
N LYS A 24 -22.34 9.49 -3.24
CA LYS A 24 -23.48 9.07 -4.07
C LYS A 24 -23.45 7.57 -4.35
N VAL A 25 -22.33 7.04 -4.85
CA VAL A 25 -22.13 5.60 -5.10
C VAL A 25 -22.36 4.79 -3.83
N ARG A 26 -21.88 5.27 -2.68
CA ARG A 26 -22.14 4.62 -1.39
C ARG A 26 -23.63 4.54 -1.07
N ARG A 27 -24.36 5.66 -1.19
CA ARG A 27 -25.79 5.75 -0.84
C ARG A 27 -26.71 5.08 -1.86
N GLU A 28 -26.24 4.89 -3.09
CA GLU A 28 -27.04 4.28 -4.15
C GLU A 28 -27.41 2.84 -3.78
N PRO A 29 -28.71 2.50 -3.70
CA PRO A 29 -29.14 1.14 -3.41
C PRO A 29 -28.86 0.23 -4.61
N ALA A 30 -28.38 -0.98 -4.32
CA ALA A 30 -28.39 -2.04 -5.31
C ALA A 30 -29.81 -2.62 -5.40
N GLU A 31 -30.39 -2.57 -6.59
CA GLU A 31 -31.75 -3.10 -6.86
C GLU A 31 -31.67 -4.42 -7.65
N SER A 32 -30.48 -4.79 -8.13
CA SER A 32 -30.20 -6.04 -8.83
C SER A 32 -28.77 -6.50 -8.58
N HIS A 33 -28.46 -7.74 -8.97
CA HIS A 33 -27.10 -8.27 -9.03
C HIS A 33 -26.18 -7.34 -9.81
N GLU A 34 -26.56 -7.00 -11.04
CA GLU A 34 -25.71 -6.25 -11.98
C GLU A 34 -25.41 -4.87 -11.42
N LYS A 35 -26.41 -4.20 -10.83
CA LYS A 35 -26.22 -2.91 -10.18
C LYS A 35 -25.31 -3.03 -8.96
N ALA A 36 -25.45 -4.08 -8.14
CA ALA A 36 -24.58 -4.30 -6.98
C ALA A 36 -23.10 -4.48 -7.40
N GLN A 37 -22.87 -5.29 -8.44
CA GLN A 37 -21.55 -5.55 -9.00
C GLN A 37 -20.92 -4.26 -9.55
N ILE A 38 -21.67 -3.50 -10.35
CA ILE A 38 -21.21 -2.21 -10.89
C ILE A 38 -20.88 -1.22 -9.78
N LEU A 39 -21.71 -1.11 -8.75
CA LEU A 39 -21.44 -0.19 -7.62
C LEU A 39 -20.16 -0.56 -6.87
N LEU A 40 -19.89 -1.85 -6.67
CA LEU A 40 -18.64 -2.32 -6.06
C LEU A 40 -17.44 -2.01 -6.97
N GLN A 41 -17.53 -2.32 -8.28
CA GLN A 41 -16.47 -2.03 -9.25
C GLN A 41 -16.15 -0.54 -9.31
N VAL A 42 -17.17 0.32 -9.40
CA VAL A 42 -17.01 1.78 -9.39
C VAL A 42 -16.31 2.25 -8.12
N LEU A 43 -16.70 1.72 -6.96
CA LEU A 43 -16.10 2.13 -5.70
C LEU A 43 -14.63 1.70 -5.59
N LEU A 44 -14.30 0.48 -6.02
CA LEU A 44 -12.91 0.00 -6.10
C LEU A 44 -12.08 0.81 -7.12
N TYR A 45 -12.65 1.14 -8.27
CA TYR A 45 -12.03 2.02 -9.26
C TYR A 45 -11.70 3.39 -8.67
N LEU A 46 -12.68 4.02 -7.99
CA LEU A 46 -12.47 5.30 -7.32
C LEU A 46 -11.39 5.23 -6.23
N PHE A 47 -11.30 4.10 -5.53
CA PHE A 47 -10.25 3.87 -4.53
C PHE A 47 -8.94 3.33 -5.11
N SER A 48 -8.80 3.17 -6.42
CA SER A 48 -7.52 2.83 -7.04
C SER A 48 -6.55 4.01 -7.03
N ASP A 49 -7.06 5.24 -6.88
CA ASP A 49 -6.24 6.45 -6.70
C ASP A 49 -5.63 6.52 -5.28
N PRO A 50 -4.30 6.43 -5.15
CA PRO A 50 -3.61 6.36 -3.86
C PRO A 50 -3.67 7.67 -3.06
N SER A 51 -3.91 8.81 -3.72
CA SER A 51 -4.05 10.12 -3.05
C SER A 51 -5.29 10.21 -2.17
N ARG A 52 -6.25 9.30 -2.38
CA ARG A 52 -7.53 9.29 -1.68
C ARG A 52 -7.44 8.50 -0.38
N LEU A 53 -8.05 9.05 0.66
CA LEU A 53 -8.29 8.33 1.89
C LEU A 53 -9.18 7.11 1.60
N PHE A 54 -8.64 5.92 1.85
CA PHE A 54 -9.36 4.66 1.70
C PHE A 54 -10.36 4.49 2.85
N ARG A 55 -11.61 4.18 2.53
CA ARG A 55 -12.67 3.98 3.54
C ARG A 55 -13.21 2.56 3.46
N ILE A 56 -12.61 1.69 4.27
CA ILE A 56 -12.89 0.25 4.30
C ILE A 56 -14.39 -0.06 4.41
N ASN A 57 -15.09 0.61 5.32
CA ASN A 57 -16.52 0.41 5.57
C ASN A 57 -17.38 0.63 4.33
N GLN A 58 -17.03 1.60 3.47
CA GLN A 58 -17.79 1.88 2.25
C GLN A 58 -17.69 0.74 1.25
N VAL A 59 -16.51 0.12 1.14
CA VAL A 59 -16.29 -1.04 0.27
C VAL A 59 -16.99 -2.27 0.84
N THR A 60 -16.83 -2.51 2.15
CA THR A 60 -17.49 -3.63 2.85
C THR A 60 -19.01 -3.58 2.73
N GLU A 61 -19.64 -2.41 2.86
CA GLU A 61 -21.09 -2.23 2.63
C GLU A 61 -21.51 -2.69 1.22
N LYS A 62 -20.70 -2.42 0.19
CA LYS A 62 -20.98 -2.85 -1.19
C LYS A 62 -20.70 -4.33 -1.42
N VAL A 63 -19.69 -4.90 -0.75
CA VAL A 63 -19.45 -6.35 -0.70
C VAL A 63 -20.67 -7.07 -0.13
N ASP A 64 -21.16 -6.63 1.03
CA ASP A 64 -22.34 -7.21 1.68
C ASP A 64 -23.59 -7.06 0.81
N SER A 65 -23.74 -5.91 0.13
CA SER A 65 -24.83 -5.69 -0.81
C SER A 65 -24.80 -6.65 -1.99
N LEU A 66 -23.63 -6.93 -2.57
CA LEU A 66 -23.49 -7.85 -3.70
C LEU A 66 -23.78 -9.30 -3.27
N LYS A 67 -23.27 -9.72 -2.10
CA LYS A 67 -23.49 -11.08 -1.57
C LYS A 67 -24.96 -11.47 -1.49
N LYS A 68 -25.87 -10.53 -1.20
CA LYS A 68 -27.32 -10.78 -1.13
C LYS A 68 -27.92 -11.31 -2.44
N TYR A 69 -27.29 -11.05 -3.58
CA TYR A 69 -27.76 -11.47 -4.89
C TYR A 69 -27.03 -12.71 -5.43
N LEU A 70 -25.96 -13.14 -4.77
CA LEU A 70 -25.10 -14.21 -5.26
C LEU A 70 -25.42 -15.54 -4.57
N LYS A 71 -25.51 -16.60 -5.37
CA LYS A 71 -25.50 -17.97 -4.86
C LYS A 71 -24.08 -18.33 -4.42
N GLU A 72 -23.97 -19.17 -3.39
CA GLU A 72 -22.68 -19.57 -2.80
C GLU A 72 -21.67 -20.09 -3.83
N ALA A 73 -22.13 -20.92 -4.78
CA ALA A 73 -21.30 -21.48 -5.85
C ALA A 73 -20.65 -20.42 -6.78
N ASN A 74 -21.23 -19.22 -6.89
CA ASN A 74 -20.75 -18.15 -7.77
C ASN A 74 -20.02 -17.03 -7.02
N LEU A 75 -20.04 -17.02 -5.68
CA LEU A 75 -19.45 -15.94 -4.88
C LEU A 75 -17.98 -15.74 -5.22
N LYS A 76 -17.21 -16.83 -5.16
CA LYS A 76 -15.75 -16.78 -5.27
C LYS A 76 -15.29 -16.32 -6.66
N SER A 77 -15.90 -16.83 -7.72
CA SER A 77 -15.55 -16.46 -9.09
C SER A 77 -15.86 -15.00 -9.39
N ILE A 78 -17.02 -14.50 -8.96
CA ILE A 78 -17.45 -13.11 -9.20
C ILE A 78 -16.56 -12.13 -8.44
N PHE A 79 -16.28 -12.37 -7.16
CA PHE A 79 -15.37 -11.49 -6.43
C PHE A 79 -13.95 -11.53 -7.01
N LYS A 80 -13.48 -12.69 -7.47
CA LYS A 80 -12.18 -12.81 -8.14
C LYS A 80 -12.14 -11.99 -9.43
N GLU A 81 -13.17 -12.07 -10.27
CA GLU A 81 -13.30 -11.26 -11.49
C GLU A 81 -13.28 -9.76 -11.18
N ILE A 82 -14.05 -9.32 -10.17
CA ILE A 82 -14.09 -7.91 -9.74
C ILE A 82 -12.73 -7.45 -9.20
N PHE A 83 -12.01 -8.28 -8.45
CA PHE A 83 -10.73 -7.91 -7.86
C PHE A 83 -9.57 -7.97 -8.84
N GLU A 84 -9.61 -8.87 -9.82
CA GLU A 84 -8.57 -9.03 -10.83
C GLU A 84 -8.79 -8.15 -12.06
N HIS A 85 -9.92 -7.46 -12.18
CA HIS A 85 -10.16 -6.53 -13.27
C HIS A 85 -9.12 -5.38 -13.25
N PRO A 86 -8.48 -5.02 -14.39
CA PRO A 86 -7.37 -4.07 -14.41
C PRO A 86 -7.66 -2.74 -13.71
N ASP A 87 -8.83 -2.14 -13.98
CA ASP A 87 -9.23 -0.86 -13.40
C ASP A 87 -9.53 -0.88 -11.90
N THR A 88 -9.81 -2.03 -11.31
CA THR A 88 -10.20 -2.15 -9.90
C THR A 88 -9.12 -2.83 -9.06
N SER A 89 -8.14 -3.45 -9.70
CA SER A 89 -7.08 -4.25 -9.07
C SER A 89 -6.33 -3.53 -7.95
N VAL A 90 -5.99 -2.25 -8.14
CA VAL A 90 -5.33 -1.44 -7.10
C VAL A 90 -6.27 -1.16 -5.93
N GLY A 91 -7.52 -0.78 -6.20
CA GLY A 91 -8.54 -0.59 -5.17
C GLY A 91 -8.84 -1.88 -4.40
N ALA A 92 -8.85 -3.02 -5.09
CA ALA A 92 -9.01 -4.35 -4.50
C ALA A 92 -7.81 -4.72 -3.62
N LEU A 93 -6.57 -4.51 -4.09
CA LEU A 93 -5.36 -4.70 -3.29
C LEU A 93 -5.41 -3.88 -2.00
N ARG A 94 -5.81 -2.61 -2.09
CA ARG A 94 -5.98 -1.74 -0.90
C ARG A 94 -7.06 -2.28 0.03
N TYR A 95 -8.21 -2.70 -0.50
CA TYR A 95 -9.31 -3.28 0.29
C TYR A 95 -8.86 -4.52 1.06
N LEU A 96 -8.30 -5.50 0.34
CA LEU A 96 -7.85 -6.76 0.90
C LEU A 96 -6.77 -6.55 1.97
N SER A 97 -5.86 -5.60 1.74
CA SER A 97 -4.83 -5.24 2.72
C SER A 97 -5.39 -4.58 3.97
N CYS A 98 -6.54 -3.91 3.90
CA CYS A 98 -7.17 -3.30 5.07
C CYS A 98 -8.01 -4.28 5.90
N ILE A 99 -8.47 -5.40 5.32
CA ILE A 99 -9.26 -6.42 6.04
C ILE A 99 -8.40 -7.61 6.50
N ALA A 100 -7.18 -7.77 5.96
CA ALA A 100 -6.33 -8.93 6.22
C ALA A 100 -6.07 -9.13 7.72
N GLY A 101 -6.34 -10.34 8.21
CA GLY A 101 -6.26 -10.76 9.61
C GLY A 101 -7.26 -10.13 10.58
N ASP A 102 -8.21 -9.33 10.09
CA ASP A 102 -9.46 -9.07 10.80
C ASP A 102 -10.46 -10.17 10.42
N GLU A 103 -10.60 -11.19 11.27
CA GLU A 103 -11.47 -12.35 11.01
C GLU A 103 -12.91 -11.93 10.67
N ASP A 104 -13.47 -10.92 11.33
CA ASP A 104 -14.84 -10.47 11.09
C ASP A 104 -15.01 -9.90 9.67
N ASN A 105 -13.99 -9.21 9.16
CA ASN A 105 -14.03 -8.67 7.80
C ASN A 105 -13.58 -9.70 6.74
N VAL A 106 -12.64 -10.59 7.05
CA VAL A 106 -12.23 -11.70 6.18
C VAL A 106 -13.41 -12.63 5.91
N ASN A 107 -14.17 -13.00 6.96
CA ASN A 107 -15.34 -13.87 6.86
C ASN A 107 -16.49 -13.28 6.02
N LYS A 108 -16.43 -11.97 5.70
CA LYS A 108 -17.38 -11.37 4.75
C LYS A 108 -17.07 -11.75 3.31
N LEU A 109 -15.86 -12.16 2.97
CA LEU A 109 -15.52 -12.62 1.64
C LEU A 109 -15.58 -14.15 1.52
N PRO A 110 -15.77 -14.69 0.31
CA PRO A 110 -15.71 -16.13 0.05
C PRO A 110 -14.27 -16.64 -0.12
N PHE A 111 -13.32 -16.07 0.62
CA PHE A 111 -11.90 -16.39 0.55
C PHE A 111 -11.37 -16.70 1.95
N THR A 112 -10.45 -17.65 2.07
CA THR A 112 -9.68 -17.82 3.31
C THR A 112 -8.65 -16.70 3.44
N GLN A 113 -8.08 -16.53 4.65
CA GLN A 113 -6.97 -15.59 4.86
C GLN A 113 -5.80 -15.88 3.91
N ASP A 114 -5.40 -17.13 3.72
CA ASP A 114 -4.31 -17.51 2.81
C ASP A 114 -4.62 -17.18 1.33
N GLU A 115 -5.88 -17.30 0.93
CA GLU A 115 -6.33 -16.92 -0.41
C GLU A 115 -6.28 -15.41 -0.59
N ILE A 116 -6.70 -14.64 0.42
CA ILE A 116 -6.57 -13.17 0.42
C ILE A 116 -5.11 -12.76 0.25
N GLU A 117 -4.18 -13.39 0.98
CA GLU A 117 -2.75 -13.09 0.87
C GLU A 117 -2.16 -13.47 -0.50
N THR A 118 -2.62 -14.58 -1.08
CA THR A 118 -2.24 -14.99 -2.44
C THR A 118 -2.74 -13.99 -3.49
N ILE A 119 -3.98 -13.50 -3.33
CA ILE A 119 -4.57 -12.49 -4.21
C ILE A 119 -3.79 -11.17 -4.06
N LYS A 120 -3.49 -10.72 -2.83
CA LYS A 120 -2.69 -9.52 -2.58
C LYS A 120 -1.33 -9.56 -3.28
N GLU A 121 -0.58 -10.66 -3.13
CA GLU A 121 0.72 -10.83 -3.81
C GLU A 121 0.56 -10.76 -5.34
N THR A 122 -0.46 -11.43 -5.88
CA THR A 122 -0.73 -11.45 -7.33
C THR A 122 -1.08 -10.07 -7.87
N LEU A 123 -1.97 -9.34 -7.19
CA LEU A 123 -2.40 -8.00 -7.61
C LEU A 123 -1.24 -7.00 -7.55
N PHE A 124 -0.39 -7.08 -6.51
CA PHE A 124 0.79 -6.22 -6.41
C PHE A 124 1.79 -6.48 -7.54
N LEU A 125 2.12 -7.74 -7.81
CA LEU A 125 3.06 -8.09 -8.89
C LEU A 125 2.54 -7.61 -10.25
N ARG A 126 1.24 -7.80 -10.52
CA ARG A 126 0.60 -7.28 -11.74
C ARG A 126 0.70 -5.75 -11.84
N TYR A 127 0.41 -5.04 -10.74
CA TYR A 127 0.57 -3.57 -10.70
C TYR A 127 1.98 -3.14 -11.09
N VAL A 128 3.02 -3.81 -10.57
CA VAL A 128 4.42 -3.50 -10.91
C VAL A 128 4.74 -3.79 -12.37
N GLU A 129 4.19 -4.86 -12.94
CA GLU A 129 4.43 -5.24 -14.34
C GLU A 129 3.73 -4.32 -15.35
N GLU A 130 2.51 -3.90 -15.04
CA GLU A 130 1.66 -3.10 -15.94
C GLU A 130 1.88 -1.59 -15.81
N SER A 131 2.33 -1.09 -14.65
CA SER A 131 2.54 0.35 -14.42
C SER A 131 3.87 0.83 -15.01
N LYS A 132 3.84 1.43 -16.20
CA LYS A 132 5.04 1.99 -16.86
C LYS A 132 4.80 3.44 -17.33
N PRO A 133 5.56 4.45 -16.84
CA PRO A 133 6.54 4.35 -15.76
C PRO A 133 5.88 4.10 -14.40
N ILE A 134 6.60 3.43 -13.49
CA ILE A 134 6.10 3.14 -12.15
C ILE A 134 6.27 4.35 -11.23
N ASP A 135 5.21 4.74 -10.51
CA ASP A 135 5.31 5.71 -9.42
C ASP A 135 5.91 5.01 -8.18
N LEU A 136 7.17 5.33 -7.86
CA LEU A 136 7.94 4.66 -6.82
C LEU A 136 7.34 4.83 -5.42
N ILE A 137 6.79 6.00 -5.11
CA ILE A 137 6.20 6.31 -3.81
C ILE A 137 4.91 5.49 -3.62
N THR A 138 4.05 5.48 -4.64
CA THR A 138 2.81 4.70 -4.67
C THR A 138 3.11 3.21 -4.59
N CYS A 139 4.07 2.72 -5.37
CA CYS A 139 4.51 1.33 -5.34
C CYS A 139 4.96 0.91 -3.93
N TYR A 140 5.85 1.71 -3.30
CA TYR A 140 6.33 1.42 -1.96
C TYR A 140 5.19 1.43 -0.93
N ASN A 141 4.26 2.38 -1.03
CA ASN A 141 3.12 2.47 -0.12
C ASN A 141 2.13 1.31 -0.30
N LEU A 142 1.87 0.85 -1.52
CA LEU A 142 1.05 -0.33 -1.79
C LEU A 142 1.69 -1.60 -1.24
N TRP A 143 2.99 -1.78 -1.47
CA TRP A 143 3.76 -2.88 -0.90
C TRP A 143 3.69 -2.89 0.64
N LYS A 144 3.95 -1.72 1.25
CA LYS A 144 3.89 -1.56 2.71
C LYS A 144 2.48 -1.84 3.25
N LEU A 145 1.45 -1.37 2.56
CA LEU A 145 0.05 -1.60 2.92
C LEU A 145 -0.29 -3.09 2.87
N ALA A 146 0.19 -3.83 1.86
CA ALA A 146 -0.03 -5.26 1.77
C ALA A 146 0.57 -6.05 2.94
N HIS A 147 1.57 -5.51 3.64
CA HIS A 147 2.11 -6.10 4.87
C HIS A 147 1.39 -5.69 6.16
N ILE A 148 0.40 -4.79 6.10
CA ILE A 148 -0.38 -4.41 7.28
C ILE A 148 -1.36 -5.55 7.58
N ASN A 149 -1.23 -6.11 8.78
CA ASN A 149 -2.15 -7.10 9.31
C ASN A 149 -2.97 -6.42 10.41
N THR A 150 -4.29 -6.37 10.27
CA THR A 150 -5.18 -5.70 11.24
C THR A 150 -5.59 -6.61 12.40
N GLY A 151 -5.11 -7.86 12.43
CA GLY A 151 -5.40 -8.83 13.48
C GLY A 151 -4.65 -8.62 14.80
N PRO A 152 -5.15 -9.18 15.93
CA PRO A 152 -4.58 -9.04 17.27
C PRO A 152 -3.19 -9.68 17.42
N GLN A 153 -2.83 -10.58 16.50
CA GLN A 153 -1.50 -11.15 16.39
C GLN A 153 -0.92 -10.66 15.06
N PRO A 154 0.07 -9.75 15.04
CA PRO A 154 0.91 -9.58 13.86
C PRO A 154 1.65 -10.89 13.69
N ASN A 155 1.10 -11.82 12.89
CA ASN A 155 1.79 -13.06 12.56
C ASN A 155 3.12 -12.66 11.91
N VAL A 156 4.18 -12.77 12.71
CA VAL A 156 5.58 -12.68 12.31
C VAL A 156 5.83 -13.86 11.39
N GLY A 157 5.44 -13.75 10.11
CA GLY A 157 5.61 -14.88 9.18
C GLY A 157 4.72 -14.93 7.95
N MET A 158 3.81 -14.00 7.70
CA MET A 158 3.14 -13.97 6.39
C MET A 158 4.05 -13.29 5.37
N CYS A 159 4.99 -14.09 4.87
CA CYS A 159 5.96 -13.71 3.86
C CYS A 159 5.26 -13.62 2.51
N HIS A 160 5.44 -12.51 1.80
CA HIS A 160 5.08 -12.39 0.40
C HIS A 160 6.37 -12.49 -0.43
N PRO A 161 7.00 -13.68 -0.54
CA PRO A 161 8.37 -13.80 -0.99
C PRO A 161 8.58 -13.26 -2.40
N LYS A 162 7.59 -13.36 -3.29
CA LYS A 162 7.71 -12.87 -4.67
C LYS A 162 7.57 -11.36 -4.70
N MET A 163 6.57 -10.82 -4.02
CA MET A 163 6.35 -9.38 -3.90
C MET A 163 7.53 -8.69 -3.18
N ASP A 164 8.06 -9.28 -2.11
CA ASP A 164 9.19 -8.76 -1.34
C ASP A 164 10.49 -8.79 -2.13
N LYS A 165 10.72 -9.89 -2.86
CA LYS A 165 11.84 -9.96 -3.81
C LYS A 165 11.74 -8.87 -4.88
N LYS A 166 10.54 -8.66 -5.43
CA LYS A 166 10.34 -7.64 -6.47
C LYS A 166 10.50 -6.22 -5.92
N MET A 167 9.96 -5.93 -4.74
CA MET A 167 10.13 -4.63 -4.09
C MET A 167 11.58 -4.39 -3.69
N LYS A 168 12.30 -5.41 -3.21
CA LYS A 168 13.75 -5.32 -2.94
C LYS A 168 14.52 -4.90 -4.19
N GLN A 169 14.23 -5.52 -5.34
CA GLN A 169 14.83 -5.13 -6.62
C GLN A 169 14.56 -3.65 -6.94
N ILE A 170 13.31 -3.21 -6.85
CA ILE A 170 12.92 -1.81 -7.12
C ILE A 170 13.67 -0.85 -6.18
N ILE A 171 13.77 -1.19 -4.89
CA ILE A 171 14.48 -0.36 -3.90
C ILE A 171 15.96 -0.26 -4.23
N VAL A 172 16.63 -1.36 -4.57
CA VAL A 172 18.05 -1.37 -4.93
C VAL A 172 18.30 -0.51 -6.17
N GLU A 173 17.47 -0.67 -7.20
CA GLU A 173 17.61 0.06 -8.47
C GLU A 173 17.29 1.57 -8.35
N ASN A 174 16.50 1.97 -7.35
CA ASN A 174 15.98 3.34 -7.20
C ASN A 174 16.23 3.93 -5.81
N ILE A 175 17.29 3.49 -5.12
CA ILE A 175 17.50 3.77 -3.70
C ILE A 175 17.53 5.27 -3.39
N GLU A 176 18.20 6.06 -4.24
CA GLU A 176 18.33 7.50 -4.03
C GLU A 176 16.96 8.21 -3.98
N SER A 177 16.07 7.85 -4.91
CA SER A 177 14.70 8.38 -4.98
C SER A 177 13.81 7.95 -3.80
N LEU A 178 14.14 6.83 -3.15
CA LEU A 178 13.35 6.23 -2.06
C LEU A 178 13.85 6.61 -0.67
N ILE A 179 15.10 7.07 -0.52
CA ILE A 179 15.67 7.57 0.74
C ILE A 179 14.73 8.54 1.49
N PRO A 180 14.08 9.53 0.84
CA PRO A 180 13.13 10.42 1.52
C PRO A 180 11.99 9.71 2.25
N ILE A 181 11.59 8.51 1.82
CA ILE A 181 10.52 7.72 2.44
C ILE A 181 11.01 6.96 3.68
N PHE A 182 12.32 6.75 3.80
CA PHE A 182 12.95 6.08 4.94
C PHE A 182 13.22 7.02 6.11
N ILE A 183 12.75 8.27 6.03
CA ILE A 183 12.90 9.27 7.07
C ILE A 183 11.53 9.84 7.40
N GLU A 184 11.20 9.89 8.69
CA GLU A 184 10.00 10.55 9.19
C GLU A 184 10.39 11.71 10.08
N LYS A 185 10.05 12.93 9.68
CA LYS A 185 10.16 14.13 10.53
C LYS A 185 9.10 14.08 11.63
N TYR A 186 9.50 14.19 12.89
CA TYR A 186 8.58 14.19 14.02
C TYR A 186 7.72 15.46 14.02
N ARG A 187 6.44 15.34 14.40
CA ARG A 187 5.47 16.44 14.26
C ARG A 187 5.65 17.53 15.30
N GLU A 188 6.00 17.15 16.52
CA GLU A 188 6.06 18.05 17.68
C GLU A 188 7.45 18.68 17.84
N ASP A 189 8.48 18.06 17.28
CA ASP A 189 9.84 18.57 17.25
C ASP A 189 10.41 18.45 15.84
N GLU A 190 10.48 19.60 15.17
CA GLU A 190 10.91 19.68 13.79
C GLU A 190 12.38 19.30 13.56
N ARG A 191 13.18 19.14 14.61
CA ARG A 191 14.58 18.74 14.47
C ARG A 191 14.80 17.25 14.68
N ARG A 192 13.75 16.53 15.11
CA ARG A 192 13.83 15.10 15.41
C ARG A 192 13.29 14.25 14.27
N TYR A 193 14.03 13.20 13.97
CA TYR A 193 13.75 12.31 12.86
C TYR A 193 13.80 10.86 13.32
N LYS A 194 12.93 10.07 12.72
CA LYS A 194 12.87 8.62 12.91
C LYS A 194 13.29 7.92 11.62
N LEU A 195 14.13 6.90 11.76
CA LEU A 195 14.43 5.98 10.68
C LEU A 195 13.21 5.07 10.43
N LEU A 196 12.70 5.13 9.21
CA LEU A 196 11.81 4.12 8.67
C LEU A 196 12.65 3.20 7.78
N TYR A 197 12.31 1.91 7.74
CA TYR A 197 12.98 0.98 6.85
C TYR A 197 12.04 -0.17 6.46
N PRO A 198 12.29 -0.84 5.33
CA PRO A 198 11.44 -1.91 4.81
C PRO A 198 11.63 -3.21 5.62
N LYS A 199 10.95 -3.32 6.77
CA LYS A 199 11.09 -4.42 7.76
C LYS A 199 10.87 -5.83 7.22
N ALA A 200 10.08 -5.99 6.16
CA ALA A 200 9.85 -7.28 5.52
C ALA A 200 11.02 -7.73 4.63
N ILE A 201 11.92 -6.81 4.25
CA ILE A 201 13.09 -7.09 3.39
C ILE A 201 14.39 -7.03 4.17
N TRP A 202 14.49 -6.10 5.13
CA TRP A 202 15.67 -5.92 5.95
C TRP A 202 15.37 -5.80 7.45
N ASN A 203 16.32 -6.22 8.28
CA ASN A 203 16.31 -6.03 9.73
C ASN A 203 17.30 -4.93 10.16
N LEU A 204 17.19 -4.47 11.41
CA LEU A 204 18.18 -3.60 12.06
C LEU A 204 19.00 -4.34 13.12
N ASP A 205 18.67 -5.60 13.38
CA ASP A 205 19.26 -6.44 14.41
C ASP A 205 20.07 -7.51 13.70
N ALA A 206 21.41 -7.38 13.75
CA ALA A 206 22.34 -8.30 13.09
C ALA A 206 22.29 -9.72 13.68
N ASP A 207 21.84 -9.85 14.93
CA ASP A 207 21.77 -11.13 15.64
C ASP A 207 20.49 -11.91 15.29
N ARG A 208 19.47 -11.24 14.73
CA ARG A 208 18.28 -11.88 14.17
C ARG A 208 18.60 -12.50 12.81
N LYS A 209 19.13 -13.72 12.85
CA LYS A 209 19.39 -14.56 11.69
C LYS A 209 18.07 -15.03 11.05
N ASN A 210 17.54 -14.27 10.12
CA ASN A 210 16.65 -14.79 9.08
C ASN A 210 17.39 -14.67 7.74
N PRO A 211 17.82 -15.77 7.10
CA PRO A 211 18.62 -15.71 5.87
C PRO A 211 17.86 -15.09 4.68
N ALA A 212 16.52 -15.00 4.75
CA ALA A 212 15.71 -14.33 3.73
C ALA A 212 15.66 -12.81 3.91
N ILE A 213 16.01 -12.29 5.10
CA ILE A 213 15.96 -10.87 5.46
C ILE A 213 17.40 -10.35 5.54
N GLY A 214 17.71 -9.32 4.75
CA GLY A 214 19.05 -8.72 4.77
C GLY A 214 19.28 -7.82 5.99
N TYR A 215 20.52 -7.43 6.25
CA TYR A 215 20.83 -6.39 7.24
C TYR A 215 20.77 -5.00 6.58
N PHE A 216 19.89 -4.11 7.07
CA PHE A 216 19.66 -2.81 6.45
C PHE A 216 20.91 -1.91 6.45
N PRO A 217 21.67 -1.80 7.56
CA PRO A 217 22.88 -0.98 7.58
C PRO A 217 23.97 -1.44 6.63
N GLU A 218 24.20 -2.74 6.49
CA GLU A 218 25.17 -3.25 5.51
C GLU A 218 24.77 -2.88 4.08
N PHE A 219 23.48 -2.98 3.74
CA PHE A 219 23.00 -2.53 2.44
C PHE A 219 23.27 -1.04 2.22
N ILE A 220 22.94 -0.17 3.18
CA ILE A 220 23.10 1.29 3.03
C ILE A 220 24.57 1.72 3.03
N PHE A 221 25.41 1.14 3.90
CA PHE A 221 26.84 1.45 3.95
C PHE A 221 27.63 0.86 2.78
N GLY A 222 27.09 -0.14 2.09
CA GLY A 222 27.67 -0.67 0.85
C GLY A 222 27.39 0.17 -0.40
N LEU A 223 26.56 1.23 -0.31
CA LEU A 223 26.30 2.14 -1.42
C LEU A 223 27.46 3.13 -1.64
N ASP A 224 27.66 3.53 -2.89
CA ASP A 224 28.63 4.58 -3.24
C ASP A 224 28.13 5.96 -2.82
N GLY A 225 28.56 6.41 -1.64
CA GLY A 225 28.26 7.74 -1.11
C GLY A 225 29.09 8.86 -1.74
N ASP A 226 30.20 8.57 -2.40
CA ASP A 226 31.06 9.61 -2.99
C ASP A 226 30.43 10.19 -4.26
N SER A 227 29.68 9.36 -4.98
CA SER A 227 28.96 9.75 -6.20
C SER A 227 27.61 10.43 -5.95
N SER A 228 27.07 10.42 -4.73
CA SER A 228 25.75 10.99 -4.43
C SER A 228 25.68 11.67 -3.05
N PRO A 229 25.42 13.00 -2.99
CA PRO A 229 25.29 13.71 -1.72
C PRO A 229 24.10 13.22 -0.89
N ILE A 230 23.04 12.71 -1.55
CA ILE A 230 21.86 12.13 -0.89
C ILE A 230 22.25 10.83 -0.18
N ILE A 231 22.97 9.93 -0.87
CA ILE A 231 23.40 8.65 -0.27
C ILE A 231 24.33 8.92 0.92
N ARG A 232 25.33 9.79 0.76
CA ARG A 232 26.27 10.14 1.84
C ARG A 232 25.56 10.71 3.06
N GLU A 233 24.65 11.66 2.86
CA GLU A 233 23.87 12.26 3.95
C GLU A 233 23.00 11.22 4.66
N PHE A 234 22.40 10.28 3.93
CA PHE A 234 21.62 9.20 4.53
C PHE A 234 22.49 8.21 5.32
N GLN A 235 23.69 7.90 4.85
CA GLN A 235 24.67 7.08 5.58
C GLN A 235 25.09 7.76 6.89
N GLU A 236 25.33 9.07 6.89
CA GLU A 236 25.62 9.84 8.11
C GLU A 236 24.44 9.82 9.10
N PHE A 237 23.22 10.02 8.61
CA PHE A 237 22.00 9.90 9.40
C PHE A 237 21.86 8.50 10.02
N LEU A 238 22.05 7.45 9.22
CA LEU A 238 21.92 6.07 9.69
C LEU A 238 22.99 5.74 10.74
N ARG A 239 24.24 6.15 10.54
CA ARG A 239 25.32 5.97 11.52
C ARG A 239 24.96 6.58 12.87
N LYS A 240 24.56 7.86 12.86
CA LYS A 240 24.14 8.57 14.07
C LYS A 240 22.93 7.92 14.73
N ARG A 241 22.00 7.37 13.93
CA ARG A 241 20.83 6.65 14.47
C ARG A 241 21.24 5.36 15.16
N LEU A 242 22.18 4.60 14.61
CA LEU A 242 22.64 3.34 15.19
C LEU A 242 23.47 3.53 16.47
N GLU A 243 24.17 4.65 16.59
CA GLU A 243 24.92 5.05 17.80
C GLU A 243 24.01 5.56 18.94
N SER A 244 22.75 5.88 18.64
CA SER A 244 21.80 6.42 19.61
C SER A 244 20.92 5.35 20.22
N GLU A 245 20.78 5.39 21.55
CA GLU A 245 19.79 4.60 22.29
C GLU A 245 18.34 5.07 22.03
N GLU A 246 18.16 6.32 21.56
CA GLU A 246 16.85 6.87 21.27
C GLU A 246 16.35 6.47 19.87
N PRO A 247 15.04 6.18 19.71
CA PRO A 247 14.46 5.91 18.41
C PRO A 247 14.38 7.14 17.50
N LEU A 248 14.43 8.33 18.08
CA LEU A 248 14.31 9.64 17.45
C LEU A 248 15.60 10.41 17.66
N ILE A 249 16.27 10.82 16.59
CA ILE A 249 17.53 11.55 16.68
C ILE A 249 17.42 12.95 16.09
N THR A 250 18.23 13.87 16.60
CA THR A 250 18.41 15.18 15.98
C THR A 250 19.37 15.09 14.81
N PHE A 251 18.96 15.56 13.64
CA PHE A 251 19.79 15.57 12.43
C PHE A 251 19.47 16.79 11.57
N GLU A 252 20.45 17.31 10.83
CA GLU A 252 20.26 18.44 9.92
C GLU A 252 20.47 17.95 8.49
N PHE A 253 19.37 17.80 7.75
CA PHE A 253 19.41 17.43 6.34
C PHE A 253 19.60 18.66 5.45
N LYS A 254 20.55 18.59 4.53
CA LYS A 254 20.86 19.60 3.51
C LYS A 254 20.36 19.16 2.12
N TYR A 255 20.43 17.87 1.82
CA TYR A 255 20.11 17.33 0.49
C TYR A 255 18.81 16.52 0.48
N ILE A 256 18.41 15.97 1.62
CA ILE A 256 17.21 15.15 1.74
C ILE A 256 16.06 15.96 2.36
N THR A 257 14.89 15.94 1.70
CA THR A 257 13.65 16.40 2.32
C THR A 257 12.73 15.20 2.56
N PRO A 258 12.43 14.83 3.82
CA PRO A 258 11.58 13.66 4.12
C PRO A 258 10.20 13.73 3.44
N ALA A 259 9.70 12.59 2.96
CA ALA A 259 8.47 12.51 2.19
C ALA A 259 7.24 13.04 2.98
N ASN A 260 7.21 12.82 4.29
CA ASN A 260 6.12 13.28 5.15
C ASN A 260 6.08 14.82 5.35
N VAL A 261 7.13 15.54 4.95
CA VAL A 261 7.15 17.01 4.90
C VAL A 261 6.48 17.53 3.63
N TRP A 262 6.61 16.81 2.51
CA TRP A 262 6.03 17.21 1.23
C TRP A 262 4.51 17.21 1.31
N TRP A 263 3.95 16.21 1.98
CA TRP A 263 2.50 16.05 2.15
C TRP A 263 1.85 17.17 2.98
N LYS A 264 2.62 17.88 3.82
CA LYS A 264 2.14 19.08 4.54
C LYS A 264 2.00 20.32 3.65
N LYS A 265 2.71 20.40 2.52
CA LYS A 265 2.61 21.54 1.58
C LYS A 265 1.44 21.38 0.60
N SER A 266 0.92 20.16 0.46
CA SER A 266 -0.13 19.79 -0.50
C SER A 266 -1.50 19.55 0.15
N SER A 267 -1.64 19.81 1.46
CA SER A 267 -2.90 19.79 2.22
C SER A 267 -3.28 21.18 2.70
#